data_AF-A0A2N3IGC8-F1
#
_entry.id   AF-A0A2N3IGC8-F1
#
_cell.length_a   1.000
_cell.length_b   1.000
_cell.length_c   1.000
_cell.angle_alpha   90.00
_cell.angle_beta   90.00
_cell.angle_gamma   90.00
#
_symmetry.space_group_name_H-M   'P 1'
#
loop_
_entity.id
_entity.type
_entity.pdbx_description
1 polymer ?
#
loop_
_entity_poly.entity_id
_entity_poly.type
_entity_poly.pdbx_seq_one_letter_code
_entity_poly.pdbx_strand_id
1 'polypeptide(L)' 'MNKTEILSKKRYGDVAIVATKLGVSVGNAHKILSRTNAKKHDEAMGLLVRIIASREEIINETSEVSEIEK' A
#
# COMPACT_ATOMS: atom_id res chain seq x y z
N MET A 1 3.21 -2.74 11.62
CA MET A 1 2.30 -3.44 10.70
C MET A 1 2.93 -4.77 10.31
N ASN A 2 2.24 -5.88 10.54
CA ASN A 2 2.72 -7.20 10.12
C ASN A 2 2.38 -7.47 8.64
N LYS A 3 3.04 -8.45 8.01
CA LYS A 3 2.86 -8.76 6.57
C LYS A 3 1.41 -9.10 6.21
N THR A 4 0.71 -9.81 7.08
CA THR A 4 -0.68 -10.22 6.89
C THR A 4 -1.63 -9.01 6.91
N GLU A 5 -1.41 -8.06 7.82
CA GLU A 5 -2.14 -6.79 7.93
C GLU A 5 -1.94 -5.91 6.69
N ILE A 6 -0.72 -5.84 6.18
CA ILE A 6 -0.41 -5.04 4.98
C ILE A 6 -1.17 -5.60 3.77
N LEU A 7 -1.18 -6.92 3.62
CA LEU A 7 -1.85 -7.58 2.49
C LEU A 7 -3.37 -7.55 2.59
N SER A 8 -3.95 -7.47 3.80
CA SER A 8 -5.39 -7.32 4.00
C SER A 8 -5.86 -5.88 3.81
N LYS A 9 -5.04 -4.88 4.18
CA LYS A 9 -5.34 -3.45 4.02
C LYS A 9 -5.10 -2.90 2.61
N LYS A 10 -4.42 -3.63 1.74
CA LYS A 10 -4.09 -3.16 0.38
C LYS A 10 -5.35 -2.89 -0.44
N ARG A 11 -5.37 -1.79 -1.19
CA ARG A 11 -6.40 -1.45 -2.18
C ARG A 11 -5.85 -1.54 -3.60
N TYR A 12 -6.73 -1.61 -4.60
CA TYR A 12 -6.33 -1.65 -6.01
C TYR A 12 -5.45 -0.44 -6.40
N GLY A 13 -5.82 0.76 -5.92
CA GLY A 13 -5.04 1.98 -6.14
C GLY A 13 -3.62 1.90 -5.56
N ASP A 14 -3.45 1.30 -4.38
CA ASP A 14 -2.13 1.13 -3.76
C ASP A 14 -1.22 0.26 -4.65
N VAL A 15 -1.78 -0.82 -5.23
CA VAL A 15 -1.02 -1.72 -6.13
C VAL A 15 -0.65 -1.02 -7.44
N ALA A 16 -1.52 -0.15 -7.97
CA ALA A 16 -1.20 0.64 -9.17
C ALA A 16 -0.03 1.60 -8.91
N ILE A 17 0.01 2.24 -7.74
CA ILE A 17 1.13 3.13 -7.34
C ILE A 17 2.44 2.32 -7.22
N VAL A 18 2.39 1.15 -6.59
CA VAL A 18 3.55 0.23 -6.50
C VAL A 18 4.02 -0.17 -7.91
N ALA A 19 3.11 -0.53 -8.81
CA ALA A 19 3.43 -0.91 -10.19
C ALA A 19 4.18 0.21 -10.94
N THR A 20 3.67 1.44 -10.84
CA THR A 20 4.30 2.64 -11.43
C THR A 20 5.70 2.86 -10.86
N LYS A 21 5.87 2.76 -9.54
CA LYS A 21 7.19 2.97 -8.91
C LYS A 21 8.21 1.88 -9.26
N LEU A 22 7.77 0.63 -9.41
CA LEU A 22 8.64 -0.48 -9.79
C LEU A 22 8.92 -0.57 -11.29
N GLY A 23 8.23 0.23 -12.12
CA GLY A 23 8.32 0.18 -13.58
C GLY A 23 7.78 -1.13 -14.15
N VAL A 24 6.68 -1.66 -13.61
CA VAL A 24 6.06 -2.93 -14.04
C VAL A 24 4.55 -2.77 -14.25
N SER A 25 3.92 -3.73 -14.92
CA SER A 25 2.46 -3.76 -15.02
C SER A 25 1.79 -4.05 -13.67
N VAL A 26 0.54 -3.61 -13.50
CA VAL A 26 -0.26 -3.88 -12.28
C VAL A 26 -0.38 -5.37 -11.98
N GLY A 27 -0.57 -6.20 -13.02
CA GLY A 27 -0.60 -7.66 -12.88
C GLY A 27 0.73 -8.24 -12.39
N ASN A 28 1.87 -7.68 -12.81
CA ASN A 28 3.18 -8.09 -12.31
C ASN A 28 3.42 -7.60 -10.88
N ALA A 29 3.00 -6.39 -10.53
CA ALA A 29 3.06 -5.91 -9.15
C ALA A 29 2.26 -6.81 -8.20
N HIS A 30 1.06 -7.26 -8.60
CA HIS A 30 0.28 -8.24 -7.84
C HIS A 30 1.05 -9.55 -7.61
N LYS A 31 1.72 -10.07 -8.64
CA LYS A 31 2.53 -11.30 -8.53
C LYS A 31 3.76 -11.10 -7.65
N ILE A 32 4.41 -9.94 -7.73
CA ILE A 32 5.59 -9.61 -6.91
C ILE A 32 5.20 -9.49 -5.44
N LEU A 33 4.07 -8.83 -5.14
CA LEU A 33 3.57 -8.67 -3.77
C LEU A 33 3.13 -10.01 -3.14
N SER A 34 2.66 -10.97 -3.92
CA SER A 34 2.24 -12.28 -3.41
C SER A 34 3.36 -13.31 -3.29
N ARG A 35 4.39 -13.23 -4.15
CA ARG A 35 5.49 -14.20 -4.20
C ARG A 35 6.68 -13.71 -3.37
N THR A 36 6.90 -14.34 -2.21
CA THR A 36 8.01 -14.02 -1.30
C THR A 36 9.39 -14.14 -1.93
N ASN A 37 9.54 -14.98 -2.94
CA ASN A 37 10.78 -15.21 -3.66
C ASN A 37 10.97 -14.32 -4.91
N ALA A 38 10.03 -13.39 -5.19
CA ALA A 38 10.19 -12.48 -6.33
C ALA A 38 11.35 -11.51 -6.08
N LYS A 39 12.16 -11.25 -7.11
CA LYS A 39 13.35 -10.38 -7.03
C LYS A 39 13.08 -8.99 -6.42
N LYS A 40 11.89 -8.44 -6.66
CA LYS A 40 11.46 -7.13 -6.16
C LYS A 40 10.46 -7.21 -4.99
N HIS A 41 10.33 -8.37 -4.33
CA HIS A 41 9.32 -8.59 -3.30
C HIS A 41 9.46 -7.61 -2.13
N ASP A 42 10.65 -7.52 -1.54
CA ASP A 42 10.89 -6.69 -0.37
C ASP A 42 10.74 -5.20 -0.69
N GLU A 43 11.21 -4.79 -1.88
CA GLU A 43 11.02 -3.43 -2.39
C GLU A 43 9.52 -3.09 -2.56
N ALA A 44 8.76 -3.99 -3.19
CA ALA A 44 7.32 -3.83 -3.38
C ALA A 44 6.56 -3.76 -2.05
N MET A 45 6.94 -4.59 -1.08
CA MET A 45 6.36 -4.59 0.26
C MET A 45 6.67 -3.30 1.00
N GLY A 46 7.92 -2.81 0.93
CA GLY A 46 8.32 -1.54 1.54
C GLY A 46 7.55 -0.34 0.97
N LEU A 47 7.34 -0.31 -0.35
CA LEU A 47 6.50 0.70 -1.00
C LEU A 47 5.04 0.61 -0.53
N LEU A 48 4.47 -0.60 -0.51
CA LEU A 48 3.09 -0.81 -0.11
C LEU A 48 2.83 -0.37 1.33
N VAL A 49 3.76 -0.63 2.25
CA VAL A 49 3.68 -0.17 3.65
C VAL A 49 3.60 1.35 3.73
N ARG A 50 4.49 2.06 3.02
CA ARG A 50 4.51 3.53 3.03
C ARG A 50 3.22 4.11 2.47
N ILE A 51 2.72 3.55 1.37
CA ILE A 51 1.46 4.00 0.75
C ILE A 51 0.29 3.81 1.71
N ILE A 52 0.18 2.65 2.36
CA ILE A 52 -0.90 2.38 3.32
C ILE A 52 -0.79 3.31 4.53
N ALA A 53 0.41 3.50 5.07
CA ALA A 53 0.62 4.39 6.21
C ALA A 53 0.20 5.82 5.90
N SER A 54 0.67 6.40 4.77
CA SER A 54 0.29 7.74 4.36
C SER A 54 -1.21 7.86 4.07
N ARG A 55 -1.83 6.81 3.49
CA ARG A 55 -3.28 6.80 3.26
C ARG A 55 -4.06 6.81 4.58
N GLU A 56 -3.62 6.04 5.57
CA GLU A 56 -4.27 5.97 6.88
C GLU A 56 -4.10 7.28 7.66
N GLU A 57 -2.91 7.88 7.60
CA GLU A 57 -2.62 9.20 8.17
C GLU A 57 -3.57 10.27 7.63
N ILE A 58 -3.67 10.40 6.31
CA ILE A 58 -4.58 11.37 5.66
C ILE A 58 -6.04 11.14 6.07
N ILE A 59 -6.50 9.89 6.12
CA ILE A 59 -7.87 9.56 6.52
C ILE A 59 -8.12 9.96 7.98
N ASN A 60 -7.17 9.69 8.88
CA ASN A 60 -7.30 10.01 10.29
C ASN A 60 -7.29 11.52 10.53
N GLU A 61 -6.39 12.27 9.89
CA GLU A 61 -6.36 13.74 9.94
C GLU A 61 -7.70 14.34 9.50
N THR A 62 -8.28 13.83 8.41
CA THR A 62 -9.58 14.31 7.90
C THR A 62 -10.73 14.00 8.87
N SER A 63 -10.61 12.90 9.62
CA SER A 63 -11.64 12.47 10.57
C SER A 63 -11.66 13.36 11.82
N GLU A 64 -10.50 13.75 12.34
CA GLU A 64 -10.39 14.67 13.48
C GLU A 64 -10.94 16.07 13.17
N VAL A 65 -10.79 16.56 11.94
CA VAL A 65 -11.35 17.85 11.52
C VAL A 65 -12.89 17.83 11.51
N SER A 66 -13.50 16.67 11.21
CA SER A 66 -14.95 16.53 11.13
C SER A 66 -15.67 16.47 12.49
N GLU A 67 -14.94 16.17 13.57
CA GLU A 67 -15.49 16.10 14.93
C GLU A 67 -15.50 17.47 15.64
N ILE A 68 -14.72 18.44 15.16
CA ILE A 68 -14.64 19.80 15.75
C ILE A 68 -15.79 20.70 15.27
N GLU A 69 -16.47 20.33 14.16
CA GLU A 69 -17.58 21.11 13.58
C GLU A 69 -18.98 20.68 14.05
N LYS A 70 -19.09 19.82 15.06
CA LYS A 70 -20.38 19.42 15.68
C LYS A 70 -20.52 19.93 17.10
#